data_AF-A0A3M1PD24-F1
#
_entry.id   AF-A0A3M1PD24-F1
#
_cell.length_a   1.000
_cell.length_b   1.000
_cell.length_c   1.000
_cell.angle_alpha   90.00
_cell.angle_beta   90.00
_cell.angle_gamma   90.00
#
_symmetry.space_group_name_H-M   'P 1'
#
loop_
_entity.id
_entity.type
_entity.pdbx_description
1 polymer ?
#
loop_
_entity_poly.entity_id
_entity_poly.type
_entity_poly.pdbx_seq_one_letter_code
_entity_poly.pdbx_strand_id
1 'polypeptide(L)'
;MSLLAQIQALTERTHRFALGVNFEEYLIGYRRFRHLSRYARYSDALSEVARVFFRVVRGRLYVALYFHRELIELLERYDPRRGLSEKNIQPFIVFVEEINHAVHG
;
A
#
# COMPACT_ATOMS: atom_id res chain seq x y z
N MET A 1 -8.74 -3.41 14.47
CA MET A 1 -8.17 -2.56 13.40
C MET A 1 -7.09 -3.33 12.66
N SER A 2 -7.08 -3.25 11.33
CA SER A 2 -6.03 -3.82 10.49
C SER A 2 -4.71 -3.07 10.66
N LEU A 3 -3.60 -3.65 10.18
CA LEU A 3 -2.30 -2.96 10.10
C LEU A 3 -2.37 -1.75 9.16
N LEU A 4 -3.07 -1.88 8.03
CA LEU A 4 -3.26 -0.80 7.04
C LEU A 4 -3.96 0.43 7.66
N ALA A 5 -5.02 0.21 8.42
CA ALA A 5 -5.74 1.27 9.12
C ALA A 5 -4.88 1.97 10.18
N GLN A 6 -4.02 1.23 10.88
CA GLN A 6 -3.10 1.80 11.88
C GLN A 6 -2.02 2.66 11.21
N ILE A 7 -1.48 2.22 10.08
CA ILE A 7 -0.50 3.00 9.32
C ILE A 7 -1.15 4.25 8.73
N GLN A 8 -2.35 4.14 8.14
CA GLN A 8 -3.06 5.31 7.63
C GLN A 8 -3.25 6.36 8.72
N ALA A 9 -3.72 5.96 9.90
CA ALA A 9 -3.88 6.85 11.04
C ALA A 9 -2.54 7.47 11.50
N LEU A 10 -1.44 6.73 11.45
CA LEU A 10 -0.10 7.24 11.77
C LEU A 10 0.37 8.27 10.73
N THR A 11 0.13 8.01 9.45
CA THR A 11 0.50 8.90 8.35
C THR A 11 -0.31 10.21 8.41
N GLU A 12 -1.63 10.14 8.59
CA GLU A 12 -2.49 11.33 8.75
C GLU A 12 -2.06 12.20 9.95
N ARG A 13 -1.68 11.57 11.07
CA ARG A 13 -1.14 12.28 12.25
C ARG A 13 0.19 12.95 11.95
N THR A 14 1.10 12.25 11.27
CA THR A 14 2.43 12.76 10.92
C THR A 14 2.34 13.98 10.00
N HIS A 15 1.45 13.93 9.01
CA HIS A 15 1.31 15.02 8.03
C HIS A 15 0.26 16.06 8.41
N ARG A 16 -0.47 15.89 9.53
CA ARG A 16 -1.49 16.82 10.03
C ARG A 16 -2.60 17.15 9.04
N PHE A 17 -2.94 16.22 8.16
CA PHE A 17 -4.10 16.33 7.27
C PHE A 17 -4.79 14.96 7.14
N ALA A 18 -6.12 14.98 7.01
CA ALA A 18 -6.89 13.79 6.72
C ALA A 18 -6.74 13.46 5.23
N LEU A 19 -6.39 12.22 4.90
CA LEU A 19 -6.22 11.80 3.51
C LEU A 19 -7.55 11.79 2.74
N GLY A 20 -8.68 11.76 3.45
CA GLY A 20 -10.02 11.77 2.86
C GLY A 20 -10.35 10.50 2.06
N VAL A 21 -9.53 9.46 2.21
CA VAL A 21 -9.65 8.17 1.54
C VAL A 21 -9.51 7.05 2.57
N ASN A 22 -10.17 5.92 2.37
CA ASN A 22 -10.00 4.71 3.16
C ASN A 22 -9.18 3.70 2.36
N PHE A 23 -7.92 3.45 2.72
CA PHE A 23 -7.05 2.55 1.96
C PHE A 23 -7.58 1.13 1.84
N GLU A 24 -8.34 0.64 2.81
CA GLU A 24 -8.94 -0.70 2.74
C GLU A 24 -9.93 -0.84 1.57
N GLU A 25 -10.64 0.23 1.22
CA GLU A 25 -11.60 0.25 0.11
C GLU A 25 -10.92 0.24 -1.27
N TYR A 26 -9.63 0.58 -1.32
CA TYR A 26 -8.83 0.63 -2.54
C TYR A 26 -7.94 -0.60 -2.75
N LEU A 27 -8.03 -1.60 -1.87
CA LEU A 27 -7.35 -2.88 -2.05
C LEU A 27 -7.88 -3.61 -3.29
N ILE A 28 -6.97 -4.00 -4.17
CA ILE A 28 -7.30 -4.71 -5.40
C ILE A 28 -6.64 -6.09 -5.43
N GLY A 29 -7.32 -7.06 -6.03
CA GLY A 29 -6.77 -8.38 -6.28
C GLY A 29 -5.86 -8.45 -7.51
N TYR A 30 -5.13 -9.56 -7.64
CA TYR A 30 -4.13 -9.79 -8.70
C TYR A 30 -4.66 -9.53 -10.13
N ARG A 31 -5.90 -9.93 -10.45
CA ARG A 31 -6.49 -9.71 -11.78
C ARG A 31 -6.57 -8.22 -12.13
N ARG A 32 -7.01 -7.38 -11.19
CA ARG A 32 -7.14 -5.94 -11.38
C ARG A 32 -5.77 -5.26 -11.37
N PHE A 33 -4.82 -5.77 -10.57
CA PHE A 33 -3.42 -5.36 -10.62
C PHE A 33 -2.80 -5.59 -12.01
N ARG A 34 -2.94 -6.79 -12.58
CA ARG A 34 -2.43 -7.12 -13.93
C ARG A 34 -3.07 -6.24 -14.99
N HIS A 35 -4.37 -5.98 -14.90
CA HIS A 35 -5.07 -5.08 -15.81
C HIS A 35 -4.52 -3.66 -15.74
N LEU A 36 -4.41 -3.07 -14.54
CA LEU A 36 -3.91 -1.71 -14.36
C LEU A 36 -2.43 -1.56 -14.73
N SER A 37 -1.61 -2.56 -14.44
CA SER A 37 -0.19 -2.59 -14.79
C SER A 37 0.06 -2.42 -16.28
N ARG A 38 -0.87 -2.83 -17.15
CA ARG A 38 -0.77 -2.65 -18.62
C ARG A 38 -0.91 -1.19 -19.05
N TYR A 39 -1.52 -0.35 -18.22
CA TYR A 39 -1.72 1.08 -18.49
C TYR A 39 -0.70 1.97 -17.81
N ALA A 40 0.13 1.42 -16.92
CA ALA A 40 1.23 2.12 -16.28
C ALA A 40 2.40 2.24 -17.27
N ARG A 41 2.42 3.33 -18.06
CA ARG A 41 3.43 3.56 -19.11
C ARG A 41 4.84 3.92 -18.61
N TYR A 42 5.06 4.09 -17.31
CA TYR A 42 6.31 4.68 -16.77
C TYR A 42 6.65 4.20 -15.35
N SER A 43 6.68 2.90 -15.10
CA SER A 43 7.24 2.43 -13.83
C SER A 43 7.91 1.07 -13.97
N ASP A 44 8.95 1.02 -14.81
CA ASP A 44 9.80 -0.16 -14.99
C ASP A 44 10.73 -0.43 -13.78
N ALA A 45 10.55 0.27 -12.66
CA ALA A 45 11.38 0.15 -11.46
C ALA A 45 10.63 -0.34 -10.20
N LEU A 46 9.33 -0.66 -10.27
CA LEU A 46 8.52 -0.91 -9.07
C LEU A 46 8.23 -2.40 -8.81
N SER A 47 8.38 -2.79 -7.55
CA SER A 47 8.30 -4.13 -6.96
C SER A 47 7.07 -4.95 -7.39
N GLU A 48 7.24 -6.25 -7.65
CA GLU A 48 6.11 -7.20 -7.82
C GLU A 48 5.41 -7.54 -6.48
N VAL A 49 6.06 -7.21 -5.35
CA VAL A 49 5.62 -7.59 -4.00
C VAL A 49 4.50 -6.69 -3.49
N ALA A 50 4.49 -5.41 -3.87
CA ALA A 50 3.47 -4.45 -3.51
C ALA A 50 3.50 -3.28 -4.51
N ARG A 51 2.33 -2.72 -4.84
CA ARG A 51 2.22 -1.64 -5.82
C ARG A 51 1.03 -0.73 -5.55
N VAL A 52 1.30 0.57 -5.65
CA VAL A 52 0.27 1.61 -5.66
C VAL A 52 0.06 2.20 -7.04
N PHE A 53 -1.19 2.36 -7.43
CA PHE A 53 -1.60 3.10 -8.62
C PHE A 53 -2.35 4.35 -8.20
N PHE A 54 -1.95 5.51 -8.69
CA PHE A 54 -2.72 6.74 -8.56
C PHE A 54 -2.98 7.38 -9.93
N ARG A 55 -4.17 7.96 -10.11
CA ARG A 55 -4.50 8.75 -11.29
C ARG A 55 -5.49 9.84 -10.93
N VAL A 56 -5.21 11.07 -11.33
CA VAL A 56 -6.19 12.17 -11.25
C VAL A 56 -6.94 12.27 -12.57
N VAL A 57 -8.26 12.13 -12.54
CA VAL A 57 -9.13 12.31 -13.72
C VAL A 57 -10.21 13.33 -13.36
N ARG A 58 -10.23 14.47 -14.06
CA ARG A 58 -11.21 15.56 -13.85
C ARG A 58 -11.31 15.99 -12.38
N GLY A 59 -10.17 16.15 -11.72
CA GLY A 59 -10.10 16.56 -10.31
C GLY A 59 -10.47 15.47 -9.29
N ARG A 60 -10.73 14.24 -9.73
CA ARG A 60 -10.95 13.09 -8.84
C ARG A 60 -9.71 12.21 -8.79
N LEU A 61 -9.23 11.93 -7.59
CA LEU A 61 -8.14 11.00 -7.33
C LEU A 61 -8.67 9.56 -7.36
N TYR A 62 -8.05 8.72 -8.16
CA TYR A 62 -8.29 7.28 -8.20
C TYR A 62 -7.06 6.58 -7.65
N VAL A 63 -7.22 5.82 -6.57
CA VAL A 63 -6.15 5.03 -5.94
C VAL A 63 -6.48 3.55 -6.08
N ALA A 64 -5.46 2.71 -6.29
CA ALA A 64 -5.58 1.28 -6.15
C ALA A 64 -4.31 0.72 -5.51
N LEU A 65 -4.49 -0.12 -4.49
CA LEU A 65 -3.41 -0.71 -3.69
C LEU A 65 -3.38 -2.22 -3.92
N TYR A 66 -2.22 -2.72 -4.35
CA TYR A 66 -1.98 -4.15 -4.50
C TYR A 66 -0.88 -4.58 -3.54
N PHE A 67 -1.12 -5.63 -2.77
CA PHE A 67 -0.09 -6.32 -2.00
C PHE A 67 -0.10 -7.79 -2.44
N HIS A 68 1.09 -8.35 -2.72
CA HIS A 68 1.21 -9.75 -3.07
C HIS A 68 0.74 -10.63 -1.92
N ARG A 69 0.14 -11.78 -2.23
CA ARG A 69 -0.42 -12.68 -1.21
C ARG A 69 0.65 -13.12 -0.20
N GLU A 70 1.86 -13.42 -0.68
CA GLU A 70 2.99 -13.82 0.18
C GLU A 70 3.38 -12.72 1.18
N LEU A 71 3.31 -11.45 0.77
CA LEU A 71 3.57 -10.33 1.68
C LEU A 71 2.51 -10.28 2.79
N ILE A 72 1.23 -10.43 2.43
CA ILE A 72 0.12 -10.47 3.38
C ILE A 72 0.32 -11.64 4.35
N GLU A 73 0.60 -12.85 3.84
CA GLU A 73 0.81 -14.04 4.66
C GLU A 73 2.01 -13.90 5.60
N LEU A 74 3.10 -13.25 5.18
CA LEU A 74 4.26 -12.97 6.02
C LEU A 74 3.92 -11.98 7.15
N LEU A 75 3.18 -10.90 6.83
CA LEU A 75 2.75 -9.90 7.82
C LEU A 75 1.71 -10.44 8.80
N GLU A 76 0.85 -11.37 8.37
CA GLU A 76 -0.10 -12.05 9.25
C GLU A 76 0.61 -13.06 10.15
N ARG A 77 1.54 -13.85 9.60
CA ARG A 77 2.30 -14.86 10.35
C ARG A 77 3.27 -14.22 11.36
N TYR A 78 3.92 -13.13 10.98
CA TYR A 78 4.91 -12.42 11.80
C TYR A 78 4.45 -10.97 12.03
N ASP A 79 3.34 -10.82 12.75
CA ASP A 79 2.68 -9.53 12.98
C ASP A 79 3.63 -8.45 13.56
N PRO A 80 3.97 -7.39 12.79
CA PRO A 80 4.88 -6.35 13.26
C PRO A 80 4.33 -5.56 14.45
N ARG A 81 3.01 -5.59 14.70
CA ARG A 81 2.39 -4.97 15.89
C ARG A 81 2.77 -5.67 17.19
N ARG A 82 3.24 -6.93 17.11
CA ARG A 82 3.69 -7.72 18.25
C ARG A 82 5.20 -7.58 18.51
N GLY A 83 5.90 -6.85 17.63
CA GLY A 83 7.35 -6.64 17.69
C GLY A 83 8.01 -6.80 16.31
N LEU A 84 9.10 -6.07 16.12
CA LEU A 84 9.95 -6.19 14.92
C LEU A 84 11.04 -7.25 15.14
N SER A 85 11.34 -7.99 14.08
CA SER A 85 12.35 -9.05 14.04
C SER A 85 12.88 -9.22 12.61
N GLU A 86 13.97 -9.97 12.46
CA GLU A 86 14.51 -10.36 11.13
C GLU A 86 13.46 -11.00 10.21
N LYS A 87 12.40 -11.60 10.76
CA LYS A 87 11.36 -12.28 9.97
C LYS A 87 10.31 -11.34 9.37
N ASN A 88 10.15 -10.13 9.92
CA ASN A 88 9.08 -9.21 9.51
C ASN A 88 9.54 -7.79 9.21
N ILE A 89 10.78 -7.41 9.54
CA ILE A 89 11.26 -6.04 9.31
C ILE A 89 11.26 -5.67 7.83
N GLN A 90 11.76 -6.55 6.95
CA GLN A 90 11.79 -6.28 5.52
C GLN A 90 10.38 -6.28 4.89
N PRO A 91 9.51 -7.29 5.10
CA PRO A 91 8.11 -7.22 4.68
C PRO A 91 7.38 -5.97 5.17
N PHE A 92 7.64 -5.55 6.41
CA PHE A 92 7.00 -4.39 7.01
C PHE A 92 7.48 -3.08 6.38
N ILE A 93 8.78 -2.94 6.09
CA ILE A 93 9.33 -1.78 5.38
C ILE A 93 8.68 -1.65 4.00
N VAL A 94 8.63 -2.74 3.21
CA VAL A 94 7.99 -2.72 1.89
C VAL A 94 6.53 -2.29 1.97
N PHE A 95 5.79 -2.80 2.97
CA PHE A 95 4.41 -2.43 3.20
C PHE A 95 4.24 -0.93 3.52
N VAL A 96 5.09 -0.38 4.39
CA VAL A 96 5.06 1.04 4.80
C VAL A 96 5.46 1.95 3.65
N GLU A 97 6.53 1.63 2.92
CA GLU A 97 7.05 2.45 1.82
C GLU A 97 6.02 2.60 0.70
N GLU A 98 5.34 1.53 0.32
CA GLU A 98 4.28 1.59 -0.70
C GLU A 98 3.10 2.45 -0.25
N ILE A 99 2.68 2.36 1.02
CA ILE A 99 1.65 3.25 1.56
C ILE A 99 2.14 4.70 1.55
N ASN A 100 3.41 4.95 1.90
CA ASN A 100 3.98 6.28 1.89
C ASN A 100 4.01 6.87 0.48
N HIS A 101 4.36 6.06 -0.53
CA HIS A 101 4.27 6.42 -1.93
C HIS A 101 2.83 6.73 -2.37
N ALA A 102 1.82 6.05 -1.82
CA ALA A 102 0.41 6.37 -2.08
C ALA A 102 0.01 7.79 -1.64
N VAL A 103 0.63 8.27 -0.56
CA VAL A 103 0.30 9.55 0.08
C VAL A 103 1.05 10.73 -0.54
N HIS A 104 2.29 10.51 -0.98
CA HIS A 104 3.19 11.56 -1.46
C HIS A 104 3.28 11.66 -3.00
N GLY A 105 2.44 10.90 -3.72
CA GLY A 105 2.41 10.86 -5.19
C GLY A 105 2.11 12.21 -5.85
#